data_AF-A0A926EYI0-F1
#
_entry.id   AF-A0A926EYI0-F1
#
_cell.length_a   1.000
_cell.length_b   1.000
_cell.length_c   1.000
_cell.angle_alpha   90.00
_cell.angle_beta   90.00
_cell.angle_gamma   90.00
#
_symmetry.space_group_name_H-M   'P 1'
#
loop_
_entity.id
_entity.type
_entity.pdbx_description
1 polymer ?
#
loop_
_entity_poly.entity_id
_entity_poly.type
_entity_poly.pdbx_seq_one_letter_code
_entity_poly.pdbx_strand_id
1 'polypeptide(L)'
;MNNYLINDVNTDEFRKIITLLDYEMKISDVLKSINLSSLEGEIILIDTALVSGINEYRFIESKVNEKGYLDLNEYRYIDVDRDVLEIANSIIRDNPSKLNNSILTIPQKKKINDCLYSFN
;
A
#
# COMPACT_ATOMS: atom_id res chain seq x y z
N MET A 1 17.24 2.96 5.50
CA MET A 1 16.49 2.09 4.58
C MET A 1 15.10 2.70 4.45
N ASN A 2 14.50 2.78 3.26
CA ASN A 2 13.17 3.37 3.13
C ASN A 2 12.12 2.37 3.63
N ASN A 3 11.23 2.84 4.52
CA ASN A 3 10.21 2.02 5.19
C ASN A 3 8.87 2.02 4.43
N TYR A 4 8.74 2.93 3.46
CA TYR A 4 7.57 3.04 2.59
C TYR A 4 7.96 3.64 1.22
N LEU A 5 7.06 3.52 0.26
CA LEU A 5 7.07 4.23 -1.03
C LEU A 5 5.77 4.99 -1.21
N ILE A 6 5.81 6.10 -1.94
CA ILE A 6 4.63 6.85 -2.37
C ILE A 6 4.63 6.88 -3.89
N ASN A 7 3.56 6.38 -4.50
CA ASN A 7 3.40 6.30 -5.94
C ASN A 7 2.06 6.91 -6.36
N ASP A 8 2.00 7.41 -7.60
CA ASP A 8 0.73 7.77 -8.23
C ASP A 8 -0.02 6.50 -8.66
N VAL A 9 -1.32 6.47 -8.40
CA VAL A 9 -2.24 5.43 -8.90
C VAL A 9 -3.09 5.98 -10.04
N ASN A 10 -3.38 7.29 -10.03
CA ASN A 10 -4.15 8.01 -11.06
C ASN A 10 -5.46 7.30 -11.45
N THR A 11 -6.18 6.80 -10.46
CA THR A 11 -7.54 6.26 -10.63
C THR A 11 -8.57 7.28 -10.19
N ASP A 12 -9.84 7.05 -10.52
CA ASP A 12 -10.95 7.94 -10.12
C ASP A 12 -11.11 7.99 -8.59
N GLU A 13 -10.75 6.90 -7.89
CA GLU A 13 -10.90 6.78 -6.43
C GLU A 13 -9.64 7.23 -5.67
N PHE A 14 -8.45 6.91 -6.18
CA PHE A 14 -7.19 7.15 -5.48
C PHE A 14 -6.17 7.86 -6.38
N ARG A 15 -5.66 8.98 -5.86
CA ARG A 15 -4.56 9.72 -6.46
C ARG A 15 -3.20 9.08 -6.15
N LYS A 16 -3.01 8.68 -4.88
CA LYS A 16 -1.73 8.16 -4.36
C LYS A 16 -1.93 6.84 -3.63
N ILE A 17 -0.89 6.00 -3.70
CA ILE A 17 -0.72 4.80 -2.87
C ILE A 17 0.56 4.92 -2.05
N ILE A 18 0.47 4.54 -0.77
CA ILE A 18 1.60 4.38 0.13
C ILE A 18 1.83 2.88 0.33
N THR A 19 2.95 2.35 -0.17
CA THR A 19 3.30 0.94 0.02
C THR A 19 4.26 0.80 1.19
N LEU A 20 3.88 0.05 2.23
CA LEU A 20 4.76 -0.21 3.37
C LEU A 20 5.75 -1.33 3.05
N LEU A 21 7.03 -1.09 3.32
CA LEU A 21 8.15 -1.95 2.92
C LEU A 21 8.85 -2.66 4.09
N ASP A 22 8.46 -2.37 5.32
CA ASP A 22 9.12 -2.88 6.52
C ASP A 22 8.11 -3.53 7.45
N TYR A 23 8.21 -4.85 7.62
CA TYR A 23 7.30 -5.64 8.44
C TYR A 23 7.65 -5.59 9.93
N GLU A 24 8.86 -5.13 10.28
CA GLU A 24 9.31 -5.05 11.67
C GLU A 24 8.76 -3.80 12.37
N MET A 25 8.33 -2.81 11.58
CA MET A 25 7.77 -1.57 12.09
C MET A 25 6.24 -1.64 12.28
N LYS A 26 5.75 -0.98 13.32
CA LYS A 26 4.32 -0.76 13.49
C LYS A 26 3.82 0.17 12.39
N ILE A 27 2.75 -0.23 11.72
CA ILE A 27 2.07 0.54 10.67
C ILE A 27 1.83 1.98 11.11
N SER A 28 1.28 2.18 12.31
CA SER A 28 1.00 3.52 12.86
C SER A 28 2.21 4.42 12.96
N ASP A 29 3.37 3.87 13.32
CA ASP A 29 4.59 4.65 13.55
C ASP A 29 5.15 5.14 12.23
N VAL A 30 5.06 4.31 11.18
CA VAL A 30 5.41 4.72 9.82
C VAL A 30 4.43 5.79 9.33
N LEU A 31 3.13 5.53 9.38
CA LEU A 31 2.12 6.43 8.79
C LEU A 31 2.10 7.82 9.45
N LYS A 32 2.28 7.93 10.77
CA LYS A 32 2.35 9.24 11.48
C LYS A 32 3.52 10.11 11.04
N SER A 33 4.59 9.50 10.50
CA SER A 33 5.79 10.23 10.09
C SER A 33 5.70 10.79 8.66
N ILE A 34 4.69 10.40 7.89
CA ILE A 34 4.56 10.76 6.48
C ILE A 34 3.90 12.14 6.37
N ASN A 35 4.67 13.12 5.91
CA ASN A 35 4.15 14.44 5.56
C ASN A 35 3.55 14.42 4.14
N LEU A 36 2.26 14.73 4.06
CA LEU A 36 1.42 14.78 2.86
C LEU A 36 0.74 16.15 2.73
N SER A 37 1.36 17.25 3.19
CA SER A 37 0.72 18.58 3.17
C SER A 37 0.23 19.03 1.80
N SER A 38 0.79 18.55 0.70
CA SER A 38 0.32 18.86 -0.66
C SER A 38 -0.93 18.09 -1.09
N LEU A 39 -1.43 17.19 -0.24
CA LEU A 39 -2.57 16.30 -0.48
C LEU A 39 -3.66 16.48 0.59
N GLU A 40 -3.69 17.62 1.28
CA GLU A 40 -4.71 17.93 2.27
C GLU A 40 -6.13 17.68 1.69
N GLY A 41 -6.95 16.95 2.45
CA GLY A 41 -8.33 16.63 2.06
C GLY A 41 -8.46 15.43 1.12
N GLU A 42 -7.37 14.95 0.51
CA GLU A 42 -7.38 13.78 -0.37
C GLU A 42 -7.51 12.48 0.44
N ILE A 43 -8.07 11.46 -0.21
CA ILE A 43 -8.08 10.08 0.29
C ILE A 43 -6.84 9.37 -0.25
N ILE A 44 -6.13 8.69 0.65
CA ILE A 44 -4.88 7.99 0.35
C ILE A 44 -5.09 6.50 0.53
N LEU A 45 -4.67 5.74 -0.48
CA LEU A 45 -4.58 4.29 -0.40
C LEU A 45 -3.27 3.88 0.29
N ILE A 46 -3.33 2.89 1.15
CA ILE A 46 -2.17 2.33 1.86
C ILE A 46 -2.14 0.84 1.58
N ASP A 47 -1.06 0.35 0.97
CA ASP A 47 -0.81 -1.08 0.78
C ASP A 47 0.10 -1.61 1.89
N THR A 48 -0.45 -2.54 2.67
CA THR A 48 0.23 -3.16 3.80
C THR A 48 0.62 -4.61 3.52
N ALA A 49 0.57 -5.08 2.27
CA ALA A 49 0.81 -6.49 1.91
C ALA A 49 2.07 -7.09 2.54
N LEU A 50 3.18 -6.35 2.57
CA LEU A 50 4.45 -6.83 3.11
C LEU A 50 4.48 -6.87 4.65
N VAL A 51 3.50 -6.26 5.31
CA VAL A 51 3.41 -6.10 6.77
C VAL A 51 2.27 -6.92 7.38
N SER A 52 1.10 -6.97 6.74
CA SER A 52 -0.12 -7.65 7.23
C SER A 52 -0.49 -8.90 6.42
N GLY A 53 0.11 -9.08 5.24
CA GLY A 53 -0.17 -10.18 4.33
C GLY A 53 -1.15 -9.81 3.21
N ILE A 54 -1.35 -10.74 2.27
CA ILE A 54 -2.39 -10.61 1.24
C ILE A 54 -3.67 -11.25 1.79
N ASN A 55 -4.52 -10.41 2.39
CA ASN A 55 -5.82 -10.74 3.01
C ASN A 55 -6.70 -9.48 3.06
N GLU A 56 -7.83 -9.55 3.76
CA GLU A 56 -8.79 -8.45 3.92
C GLU A 56 -8.23 -7.20 4.64
N TYR A 57 -7.06 -7.31 5.28
CA TYR A 57 -6.39 -6.19 5.96
C TYR A 57 -5.28 -5.56 5.11
N ARG A 58 -5.11 -5.99 3.84
CA ARG A 58 -4.05 -5.50 2.96
C ARG A 58 -4.18 -4.00 2.70
N PHE A 59 -5.36 -3.57 2.25
CA PHE A 59 -5.57 -2.20 1.82
C PHE A 59 -6.31 -1.40 2.86
N ILE A 60 -5.79 -0.21 3.14
CA ILE A 60 -6.38 0.76 4.05
C ILE A 60 -6.55 2.05 3.27
N GLU A 61 -7.68 2.72 3.44
CA GLU A 61 -7.83 4.11 3.06
C GLU A 61 -7.92 5.00 4.30
N SER A 62 -7.35 6.20 4.18
CA SER A 62 -7.44 7.24 5.19
C SER A 62 -7.31 8.61 4.53
N LYS A 63 -7.95 9.61 5.13
CA LYS A 63 -7.94 10.99 4.64
C LYS A 63 -6.73 11.74 5.19
N VAL A 64 -6.17 12.65 4.39
CA VAL A 64 -5.18 13.61 4.88
C VAL A 64 -5.88 14.76 5.61
N ASN A 65 -5.50 14.98 6.86
CA ASN A 65 -6.02 16.07 7.68
C ASN A 65 -5.42 17.44 7.31
N GLU A 66 -5.96 18.51 7.90
CA GLU A 66 -5.54 19.91 7.73
C GLU A 66 -4.06 20.19 8.07
N LYS A 67 -3.41 19.27 8.80
CA LYS A 67 -1.98 19.38 9.15
C LYS A 67 -1.08 18.69 8.12
N GLY A 68 -1.67 18.06 7.10
CA GLY A 68 -0.95 17.31 6.08
C GLY A 68 -0.53 15.91 6.51
N TYR A 69 -1.21 15.29 7.48
CA TYR A 69 -0.92 13.92 7.92
C TYR A 69 -2.15 13.04 7.74
N LEU A 70 -1.95 11.72 7.64
CA LEU A 70 -3.06 10.76 7.64
C LEU A 70 -3.83 10.81 8.96
N ASP A 71 -5.16 10.82 8.89
CA ASP A 71 -6.00 10.63 10.06
C ASP A 71 -6.10 9.14 10.42
N LEU A 72 -5.26 8.72 11.36
CA LEU A 72 -5.23 7.32 11.80
C LEU A 72 -6.36 6.94 12.77
N ASN A 73 -7.21 7.89 13.17
CA ASN A 73 -8.43 7.59 13.92
C ASN A 73 -9.60 7.27 12.97
N GLU A 74 -9.54 7.75 11.73
CA GLU A 74 -10.56 7.56 10.70
C GLU A 74 -9.95 6.85 9.48
N TYR A 75 -9.95 5.52 9.53
CA TYR A 75 -9.50 4.67 8.42
C TYR A 75 -10.48 3.53 8.17
N ARG A 76 -10.44 2.99 6.95
CA ARG A 76 -11.24 1.82 6.56
C ARG A 76 -10.36 0.79 5.85
N TYR A 77 -10.60 -0.48 6.17
CA TYR A 77 -10.13 -1.57 5.31
C TYR A 77 -11.04 -1.68 4.11
N ILE A 78 -10.45 -1.80 2.93
CA ILE A 78 -11.18 -1.84 1.66
C ILE A 78 -10.65 -2.93 0.76
N ASP A 79 -11.50 -3.39 -0.15
CA ASP A 79 -11.05 -4.08 -1.35
C ASP A 79 -10.80 -3.04 -2.44
N VAL A 80 -9.88 -3.35 -3.34
CA VAL A 80 -9.57 -2.49 -4.49
C VAL A 80 -9.86 -3.24 -5.78
N ASP A 81 -10.11 -2.50 -6.86
CA ASP A 81 -10.30 -3.09 -8.17
C ASP A 81 -9.02 -3.76 -8.71
N ARG A 82 -9.15 -4.43 -9.86
CA ARG A 82 -8.05 -5.16 -10.49
C ARG A 82 -6.91 -4.23 -10.95
N ASP A 83 -7.23 -3.01 -11.37
CA ASP A 83 -6.25 -2.09 -11.95
C ASP A 83 -5.36 -1.50 -10.84
N VAL A 84 -5.99 -1.07 -9.74
CA VAL A 84 -5.30 -0.65 -8.51
C VAL A 84 -4.48 -1.80 -7.93
N LEU A 85 -5.05 -3.01 -7.89
CA LEU A 85 -4.36 -4.20 -7.40
C LEU A 85 -3.08 -4.50 -8.23
N GLU A 86 -3.15 -4.37 -9.55
CA GLU A 86 -2.00 -4.61 -10.42
C GLU A 86 -0.91 -3.54 -10.23
N ILE A 87 -1.29 -2.27 -10.09
CA ILE A 87 -0.36 -1.18 -9.75
C ILE A 87 0.36 -1.50 -8.43
N ALA A 88 -0.41 -1.84 -7.39
CA ALA A 88 0.12 -2.17 -6.07
C ALA A 88 1.08 -3.38 -6.12
N ASN A 89 0.70 -4.44 -6.83
CA ASN A 89 1.57 -5.61 -7.02
C ASN A 89 2.84 -5.26 -7.82
N SER A 90 2.75 -4.38 -8.82
CA SER A 90 3.91 -3.93 -9.59
C SER A 90 4.92 -3.19 -8.73
N ILE A 91 4.45 -2.27 -7.87
CA ILE A 91 5.32 -1.56 -6.92
C ILE A 91 6.10 -2.54 -6.03
N ILE A 92 5.43 -3.61 -5.56
CA ILE A 92 6.10 -4.64 -4.75
C ILE A 92 7.10 -5.45 -5.58
N ARG A 93 6.74 -5.86 -6.81
CA ARG A 93 7.65 -6.60 -7.71
C ARG A 93 8.92 -5.83 -8.02
N ASP A 94 8.82 -4.51 -8.17
CA ASP A 94 9.96 -3.62 -8.40
C ASP A 94 10.87 -3.51 -7.16
N ASN A 95 10.47 -4.08 -6.03
CA ASN A 95 11.22 -4.14 -4.77
C ASN A 95 11.46 -5.59 -4.31
N PRO A 96 12.17 -6.43 -5.10
CA PRO A 96 12.26 -7.87 -4.86
C PRO A 96 12.95 -8.22 -3.53
N SER A 97 13.90 -7.40 -3.07
CA SER A 97 14.54 -7.59 -1.75
C SER A 97 13.53 -7.46 -0.61
N LYS A 98 12.61 -6.49 -0.70
CA LYS A 98 11.56 -6.30 0.31
C LYS A 98 10.52 -7.40 0.23
N LEU A 99 10.11 -7.80 -0.97
CA LEU A 99 9.21 -8.94 -1.18
C LEU A 99 9.79 -10.23 -0.58
N ASN A 100 11.04 -10.57 -0.89
CA ASN A 100 11.67 -11.82 -0.46
C ASN A 100 11.82 -11.90 1.07
N ASN A 101 12.11 -10.77 1.72
CA ASN A 101 12.30 -10.67 3.17
C ASN A 101 11.02 -10.29 3.95
N SER A 102 9.85 -10.31 3.30
CA SER A 102 8.57 -10.04 3.96
C SER A 102 7.97 -11.27 4.63
N ILE A 103 6.90 -11.03 5.41
CA ILE A 103 6.08 -12.06 6.07
C ILE A 103 5.27 -12.93 5.09
N LEU A 104 5.26 -12.59 3.80
CA LEU A 104 4.46 -13.30 2.81
C LEU A 104 4.89 -14.76 2.66
N THR A 105 3.90 -15.64 2.55
CA THR A 105 4.13 -17.05 2.23
C THR A 105 4.63 -17.20 0.79
N ILE A 106 5.29 -18.32 0.47
CA ILE A 106 5.74 -18.63 -0.91
C ILE A 106 4.59 -18.50 -1.92
N PRO A 107 3.37 -19.04 -1.68
CA PRO A 107 2.24 -18.83 -2.58
C PRO A 107 1.84 -17.36 -2.77
N GLN A 108 1.87 -16.54 -1.72
CA GLN A 108 1.57 -15.11 -1.82
C GLN A 108 2.64 -14.35 -2.62
N LYS A 109 3.93 -14.65 -2.40
CA LYS A 109 5.03 -14.10 -3.19
C LYS A 109 4.88 -14.47 -4.66
N LYS A 110 4.49 -15.72 -4.95
CA LYS A 110 4.18 -16.17 -6.30
C LYS A 110 3.01 -15.40 -6.91
N LYS A 111 1.90 -15.18 -6.16
CA LYS A 111 0.77 -14.36 -6.63
C LYS A 111 1.16 -12.93 -7.02
N ILE A 112 2.11 -12.32 -6.31
CA ILE A 112 2.59 -10.97 -6.66
C ILE A 112 3.41 -10.99 -7.96
N ASN A 113 4.26 -12.01 -8.12
CA ASN A 113 5.13 -12.17 -9.29
C ASN A 113 4.39 -12.66 -10.55
N ASP A 114 3.35 -13.46 -10.37
CA ASP A 114 2.51 -13.96 -11.45
C ASP A 114 1.59 -12.82 -11.93
N CYS A 115 2.07 -12.08 -12.92
CA CYS A 115 1.29 -11.03 -13.60
C CYS A 115 -0.01 -11.66 -14.14
N LEU A 116 -1.18 -11.15 -13.74
CA LEU A 116 -2.49 -11.64 -14.22
C LEU A 116 -2.75 -11.19 -15.68
N TYR A 117 -1.88 -11.59 -16.61
CA TYR A 117 -2.22 -11.69 -18.03
C TYR A 117 -2.55 -13.14 -18.37
N SER A 118 -3.60 -13.68 -17.73
CA SER A 118 -4.38 -14.74 -18.34
C SER A 118 -5.51 -14.09 -19.12
N PHE A 119 -5.22 -13.73 -20.37
CA PHE A 119 -6.26 -13.51 -21.36
C PHE A 119 -6.93 -14.87 -21.59
N ASN A 120 -8.24 -14.95 -21.32
CA ASN A 120 -9.09 -15.96 -21.94
C ASN A 120 -9.28 -15.60 -23.41
#